data_AF-A0A932HCI1-F1
#
_entry.id   AF-A0A932HCI1-F1
#
_cell.length_a   1.000
_cell.length_b   1.000
_cell.length_c   1.000
_cell.angle_alpha   90.00
_cell.angle_beta   90.00
_cell.angle_gamma   90.00
#
_symmetry.space_group_name_H-M   'P 1'
#
loop_
_entity.id
_entity.type
_entity.pdbx_description
1 polymer ?
#
loop_
_entity_poly.entity_id
_entity_poly.type
_entity_poly.pdbx_seq_one_letter_code
_entity_poly.pdbx_strand_id
1 'polypeptide(L)'
;APAPARLAVDRAWLARISPGDTIRFVDLRGREREFVAETRLPDDALVASSSRGAWIGEKTMLEHVPQPARPLFGSATTAAGAIVAPPLEMRVEHGDLLLLTRDPVPGEPKRVNRRGKTVEPAHISCSEPEIFSALGVGHRVWIDDGKVGAAVEALDERGAWLRITHARPAGERLGPGKGLNFPDSLLPLAALSKSDLADLDFAARYADIVGFSFVRSAADVDELTRELAERGCRNIGIIAKIETRTAVRNLPEIIIHGAGRHPFGVMIARGDLAVEIGYERLAEIQEEILWLCEAAHVPVIWATQVLEGLVKRGRPSRAEISDAAMSERAECVMLNKGPHLIEALAVLDSVVARMQHHQRKKTAQFRALHW
;
A
#
# COMPACT_ATOMS: atom_id res chain seq x y z
N ALA A 1 12.09 -17.99 -17.80
CA ALA A 1 11.64 -18.43 -16.46
C ALA A 1 11.89 -17.29 -15.47
N PRO A 2 11.04 -17.09 -14.46
CA PRO A 2 11.36 -16.12 -13.40
C PRO A 2 12.71 -16.46 -12.77
N ALA A 3 13.47 -15.43 -12.37
CA ALA A 3 14.72 -15.64 -11.67
C ALA A 3 14.45 -16.42 -10.36
N PRO A 4 15.21 -17.49 -10.05
CA PRO A 4 15.00 -18.25 -8.83
C PRO A 4 15.29 -17.38 -7.60
N ALA A 5 14.59 -17.65 -6.50
CA ALA A 5 14.92 -17.03 -5.22
C ALA A 5 16.37 -17.40 -4.83
N ARG A 6 17.11 -16.43 -4.28
CA ARG A 6 18.46 -16.63 -3.78
C ARG A 6 18.43 -16.68 -2.26
N LEU A 7 19.02 -17.74 -1.72
CA LEU A 7 19.14 -17.98 -0.30
C LEU A 7 20.63 -17.89 0.07
N ALA A 8 21.01 -16.91 0.88
CA ALA A 8 22.37 -16.86 1.40
C ALA A 8 22.57 -17.99 2.43
N VAL A 9 23.73 -18.61 2.41
CA VAL A 9 24.15 -19.65 3.36
C VAL A 9 25.63 -19.49 3.67
N ASP A 10 26.12 -20.18 4.70
CA ASP A 10 27.55 -20.23 4.95
C ASP A 10 28.32 -20.82 3.74
N ARG A 11 29.40 -20.14 3.35
CA ARG A 11 30.19 -20.49 2.16
C ARG A 11 30.89 -21.85 2.31
N ALA A 12 31.42 -22.15 3.49
CA ALA A 12 32.11 -23.41 3.75
C ALA A 12 31.13 -24.59 3.76
N TRP A 13 29.91 -24.37 4.27
CA TRP A 13 28.84 -25.36 4.18
C TRP A 13 28.44 -25.61 2.72
N LEU A 14 28.19 -24.56 1.94
CA LEU A 14 27.78 -24.69 0.53
C LEU A 14 28.83 -25.40 -0.31
N ALA A 15 30.13 -25.19 -0.03
CA ALA A 15 31.24 -25.86 -0.71
C ALA A 15 31.14 -27.40 -0.65
N ARG A 16 30.53 -27.95 0.42
CA ARG A 16 30.41 -29.40 0.67
C ARG A 16 29.31 -30.08 -0.15
N ILE A 17 28.42 -29.31 -0.76
CA ILE A 17 27.23 -29.83 -1.45
C ILE A 17 27.55 -30.10 -2.92
N SER A 18 27.22 -31.29 -3.38
CA SER A 18 27.38 -31.72 -4.77
C SER A 18 26.02 -31.90 -5.44
N PRO A 19 25.90 -31.68 -6.77
CA PRO A 19 24.71 -32.07 -7.53
C PRO A 19 24.29 -33.51 -7.24
N GLY A 20 23.01 -33.73 -6.94
CA GLY A 20 22.44 -35.00 -6.48
C GLY A 20 22.27 -35.12 -4.96
N ASP A 21 22.97 -34.29 -4.17
CA ASP A 21 22.80 -34.26 -2.71
C ASP A 21 21.44 -33.68 -2.31
N THR A 22 20.98 -34.04 -1.11
CA THR A 22 19.73 -33.56 -0.54
C THR A 22 20.00 -32.55 0.57
N ILE A 23 19.21 -31.48 0.64
CA ILE A 23 19.23 -30.49 1.71
C ILE A 23 17.90 -30.58 2.44
N ARG A 24 17.89 -31.05 3.68
CA ARG A 24 16.68 -31.20 4.51
C ARG A 24 16.51 -30.02 5.45
N PHE A 25 15.27 -29.66 5.74
CA PHE A 25 14.95 -28.59 6.69
C PHE A 25 13.50 -28.70 7.15
N VAL A 26 13.19 -28.02 8.25
CA VAL A 26 11.83 -27.78 8.72
C VAL A 26 11.44 -26.36 8.30
N ASP A 27 10.35 -26.23 7.54
CA ASP A 27 9.88 -24.93 7.05
C ASP A 27 9.24 -24.09 8.17
N LEU A 28 8.99 -22.80 7.93
CA LEU A 28 8.39 -21.89 8.93
C LEU A 28 6.98 -22.30 9.40
N ARG A 29 6.35 -23.28 8.75
CA ARG A 29 5.05 -23.85 9.12
C ARG A 29 5.20 -25.17 9.88
N GLY A 30 6.43 -25.53 10.29
CA GLY A 30 6.74 -26.76 11.01
C GLY A 30 6.71 -28.02 10.15
N ARG A 31 6.76 -27.91 8.82
CA ARG A 31 6.68 -29.08 7.92
C ARG A 31 8.06 -29.46 7.40
N GLU A 32 8.38 -30.75 7.39
CA GLU A 32 9.62 -31.25 6.78
C GLU A 32 9.63 -31.05 5.26
N ARG A 33 10.75 -30.54 4.75
CA ARG A 33 10.98 -30.24 3.34
C ARG A 33 12.40 -30.62 2.94
N GLU A 34 12.57 -30.82 1.65
CA GLU A 34 13.86 -31.11 1.07
C GLU A 34 14.07 -30.34 -0.24
N PHE A 35 15.32 -29.94 -0.47
CA PHE A 35 15.82 -29.58 -1.78
C PHE A 35 16.72 -30.66 -2.32
N VAL A 36 16.71 -30.82 -3.63
CA VAL A 36 17.70 -31.62 -4.37
C VAL A 36 18.65 -30.64 -5.05
N ALA A 37 19.95 -30.78 -4.78
CA ALA A 37 20.98 -30.01 -5.46
C ALA A 37 21.05 -30.42 -6.93
N GLU A 38 20.91 -29.49 -7.87
CA GLU A 38 20.82 -29.79 -9.30
C GLU A 38 22.09 -29.43 -10.06
N THR A 39 22.54 -28.17 -9.95
CA THR A 39 23.64 -27.67 -10.79
C THR A 39 24.43 -26.61 -10.05
N ARG A 40 25.75 -26.72 -10.10
CA ARG A 40 26.65 -25.71 -9.56
C ARG A 40 26.85 -24.58 -10.56
N LEU A 41 26.72 -23.35 -10.09
CA LEU A 41 26.91 -22.15 -10.89
C LEU A 41 28.28 -21.50 -10.57
N PRO A 42 28.78 -20.60 -11.42
CA PRO A 42 29.84 -19.67 -11.06
C PRO A 42 29.49 -18.84 -9.80
N ASP A 43 30.48 -18.17 -9.20
CA ASP A 43 30.32 -17.28 -8.04
C ASP A 43 29.81 -17.95 -6.75
N ASP A 44 30.29 -19.16 -6.44
CA ASP A 44 29.93 -19.92 -5.24
C ASP A 44 28.41 -20.15 -5.09
N ALA A 45 27.68 -20.30 -6.19
CA ALA A 45 26.23 -20.55 -6.17
C ALA A 45 25.88 -22.00 -6.55
N LEU A 46 24.75 -22.48 -6.03
CA LEU A 46 24.18 -23.79 -6.32
C LEU A 46 22.69 -23.62 -6.60
N VAL A 47 22.21 -24.20 -7.71
CA VAL A 47 20.79 -24.35 -7.96
C VAL A 47 20.31 -25.61 -7.26
N ALA A 48 19.25 -25.49 -6.48
CA ALA A 48 18.55 -26.59 -5.88
C ALA A 48 17.04 -26.42 -6.12
N SER A 49 16.32 -27.53 -6.27
CA SER A 49 14.89 -27.53 -6.52
C SER A 49 14.13 -28.33 -5.46
N SER A 50 12.86 -28.03 -5.29
CA SER A 50 11.94 -28.86 -4.51
C SER A 50 10.71 -29.20 -5.33
N SER A 51 10.20 -30.41 -5.16
CA SER A 51 8.91 -30.82 -5.73
C SER A 51 7.71 -30.27 -4.95
N ARG A 52 7.94 -29.71 -3.76
CA ARG A 52 6.90 -29.17 -2.86
C ARG A 52 7.25 -27.74 -2.45
N GLY A 53 6.23 -26.88 -2.35
CA GLY A 53 6.42 -25.52 -1.84
C GLY A 53 6.96 -25.53 -0.41
N ALA A 54 7.98 -24.72 -0.16
CA ALA A 54 8.67 -24.61 1.11
C ALA A 54 8.79 -23.16 1.56
N TRP A 55 8.69 -22.93 2.87
CA TRP A 55 8.68 -21.61 3.48
C TRP A 55 9.96 -21.44 4.30
N ILE A 56 10.92 -20.68 3.76
CA ILE A 56 12.22 -20.45 4.40
C ILE A 56 12.28 -19.00 4.82
N GLY A 57 12.67 -18.78 6.08
CA GLY A 57 13.08 -17.49 6.60
C GLY A 57 14.56 -17.47 6.95
N GLU A 58 15.06 -16.29 7.31
CA GLU A 58 16.38 -16.18 7.95
C GLU A 58 16.42 -17.09 9.18
N LYS A 59 17.58 -17.71 9.43
CA LYS A 59 17.85 -18.67 10.51
C LYS A 59 17.17 -20.04 10.38
N THR A 60 16.47 -20.34 9.28
CA THR A 60 16.02 -21.70 8.99
C THR A 60 17.23 -22.64 8.92
N MET A 61 17.23 -23.72 9.71
CA MET A 61 18.33 -24.67 9.73
C MET A 61 18.25 -25.63 8.54
N LEU A 62 19.32 -25.67 7.74
CA LEU A 62 19.47 -26.52 6.58
C LEU A 62 20.50 -27.61 6.87
N GLU A 63 20.11 -28.87 6.69
CA GLU A 63 20.94 -30.04 6.88
C GLU A 63 21.37 -30.61 5.52
N HIS A 64 22.68 -30.76 5.31
CA HIS A 64 23.22 -31.43 4.13
C HIS A 64 23.22 -32.95 4.33
N VAL A 65 22.60 -33.65 3.39
CA VAL A 65 22.54 -35.11 3.31
C VAL A 65 23.20 -35.58 1.99
N PRO A 66 24.45 -36.07 2.02
CA PRO A 66 25.17 -36.47 0.82
C PRO A 66 24.59 -37.75 0.18
N GLN A 67 24.64 -37.84 -1.15
CA GLN A 67 24.24 -39.04 -1.91
C GLN A 67 25.40 -39.60 -2.76
N PRO A 68 25.82 -40.87 -2.58
CA PRO A 68 25.32 -41.85 -1.60
C PRO A 68 25.73 -41.48 -0.17
N ALA A 69 24.93 -41.93 0.81
CA ALA A 69 25.15 -41.63 2.23
C ALA A 69 26.55 -42.08 2.67
N ARG A 70 27.40 -41.12 3.08
CA ARG A 70 28.76 -41.38 3.58
C ARG A 70 28.76 -41.29 5.12
N PRO A 71 28.90 -42.39 5.86
CA PRO A 71 28.78 -42.40 7.33
C PRO A 71 29.90 -41.66 8.07
N LEU A 72 30.99 -41.29 7.39
CA LEU A 72 32.19 -40.69 8.00
C LEU A 72 32.17 -39.15 8.08
N PHE A 73 31.20 -38.47 7.45
CA PHE A 73 31.03 -37.03 7.55
C PHE A 73 29.73 -36.74 8.28
N GLY A 74 29.81 -36.20 9.51
CA GLY A 74 28.63 -35.78 10.26
C GLY A 74 27.75 -34.83 9.44
N SER A 75 26.43 -34.90 9.64
CA SER A 75 25.43 -34.04 9.01
C SER A 75 25.82 -32.57 9.20
N ALA A 76 26.21 -31.91 8.12
CA ALA A 76 26.60 -30.50 8.20
C ALA A 76 25.34 -29.65 8.19
N THR A 77 25.20 -28.77 9.17
CA THR A 77 24.07 -27.84 9.24
C THR A 77 24.52 -26.41 9.02
N THR A 78 23.69 -25.59 8.39
CA THR A 78 23.86 -24.14 8.31
C THR A 78 22.55 -23.43 8.60
N ALA A 79 22.63 -22.16 8.98
CA ALA A 79 21.48 -21.30 9.09
C ALA A 79 21.29 -20.54 7.75
N ALA A 80 20.06 -20.49 7.26
CA ALA A 80 19.66 -19.59 6.18
C ALA A 80 19.99 -18.13 6.53
N GLY A 81 20.67 -17.43 5.63
CA GLY A 81 20.89 -15.99 5.68
C GLY A 81 19.83 -15.22 4.90
N ALA A 82 20.19 -14.00 4.47
CA ALA A 82 19.33 -13.12 3.70
C ALA A 82 18.72 -13.82 2.47
N ILE A 83 17.43 -13.59 2.26
CA ILE A 83 16.67 -14.17 1.15
C ILE A 83 16.36 -13.06 0.16
N VAL A 84 16.85 -13.22 -1.06
CA VAL A 84 16.49 -12.38 -2.20
C VAL A 84 15.55 -13.21 -3.07
N ALA A 85 14.28 -13.23 -2.71
CA ALA A 85 13.23 -13.80 -3.55
C ALA A 85 12.59 -12.70 -4.39
N PRO A 86 12.27 -12.94 -5.67
CA PRO A 86 11.31 -12.08 -6.34
C PRO A 86 10.01 -12.10 -5.52
N PRO A 87 9.36 -10.95 -5.29
CA PRO A 87 8.10 -10.92 -4.60
C PRO A 87 7.13 -11.88 -5.29
N LEU A 88 6.36 -12.64 -4.51
CA LEU A 88 5.34 -13.50 -5.08
C LEU A 88 4.31 -12.59 -5.77
N GLU A 89 4.24 -12.70 -7.09
CA GLU A 89 3.27 -11.98 -7.90
C GLU A 89 2.19 -12.97 -8.32
N MET A 90 0.95 -12.70 -7.90
CA MET A 90 -0.21 -13.45 -8.36
C MET A 90 -0.97 -12.65 -9.41
N ARG A 91 -1.60 -13.35 -10.34
CA ARG A 91 -2.48 -12.75 -11.35
C ARG A 91 -3.92 -13.07 -11.00
N VAL A 92 -4.76 -12.04 -10.99
CA VAL A 92 -6.21 -12.15 -10.79
C VAL A 92 -6.94 -11.60 -12.01
N GLU A 93 -8.01 -12.26 -12.39
CA GLU A 93 -8.85 -11.93 -13.54
C GLU A 93 -10.28 -11.65 -13.09
N HIS A 94 -11.04 -10.95 -13.92
CA HIS A 94 -12.46 -10.75 -13.66
C HIS A 94 -13.18 -12.10 -13.49
N GLY A 95 -13.98 -12.22 -12.44
CA GLY A 95 -14.68 -13.44 -12.09
C GLY A 95 -13.86 -14.44 -11.28
N ASP A 96 -12.56 -14.22 -11.04
CA ASP A 96 -11.80 -15.08 -10.13
C ASP A 96 -12.36 -15.03 -8.71
N LEU A 97 -12.21 -16.15 -7.98
CA LEU A 97 -12.43 -16.20 -6.54
C LEU A 97 -11.08 -16.00 -5.84
N LEU A 98 -11.04 -15.10 -4.86
CA LEU A 98 -9.88 -14.78 -4.04
C LEU A 98 -10.28 -14.87 -2.56
N LEU A 99 -9.54 -15.64 -1.77
CA LEU A 99 -9.74 -15.67 -0.33
C LEU A 99 -8.89 -14.59 0.34
N LEU A 100 -9.52 -13.64 1.02
CA LEU A 100 -8.87 -12.82 2.04
C LEU A 100 -8.92 -13.61 3.36
N THR A 101 -7.81 -14.23 3.74
CA THR A 101 -7.73 -15.13 4.90
C THR A 101 -7.48 -14.38 6.20
N ARG A 102 -8.04 -14.89 7.29
CA ARG A 102 -7.77 -14.47 8.68
C ARG A 102 -6.39 -14.87 9.16
N ASP A 103 -5.82 -15.92 8.58
CA ASP A 103 -4.51 -16.41 8.98
C ASP A 103 -3.40 -15.48 8.45
N PRO A 104 -2.38 -15.16 9.25
CA PRO A 104 -1.26 -14.31 8.84
C PRO A 104 -0.26 -15.09 7.98
N VAL A 105 -0.74 -15.59 6.84
CA VAL A 105 0.01 -16.40 5.88
C VAL A 105 0.29 -15.60 4.61
N PRO A 106 1.51 -15.63 4.04
CA PRO A 106 1.79 -15.22 2.68
C PRO A 106 0.71 -15.68 1.71
N GLY A 107 0.27 -14.76 0.86
CA GLY A 107 -0.68 -15.11 -0.18
C GLY A 107 -0.10 -16.14 -1.15
N GLU A 108 -0.95 -16.93 -1.78
CA GLU A 108 -0.56 -17.91 -2.80
C GLU A 108 -1.46 -17.77 -4.04
N PRO A 109 -0.92 -17.96 -5.27
CA PRO A 109 -1.70 -17.86 -6.49
C PRO A 109 -2.70 -19.02 -6.64
N LYS A 110 -3.73 -18.81 -7.46
CA LYS A 110 -4.70 -19.85 -7.81
C LYS A 110 -3.99 -21.06 -8.46
N ARG A 111 -4.39 -22.27 -8.09
CA ARG A 111 -3.91 -23.51 -8.72
C ARG A 111 -4.93 -24.00 -9.73
N VAL A 112 -4.47 -24.24 -10.96
CA VAL A 112 -5.29 -24.73 -12.06
C VAL A 112 -4.91 -26.17 -12.42
N ASN A 113 -5.89 -26.97 -12.85
CA ASN A 113 -5.63 -28.29 -13.39
C ASN A 113 -5.14 -28.22 -14.86
N ARG A 114 -4.81 -29.38 -15.44
CA ARG A 114 -4.37 -29.49 -16.85
C ARG A 114 -5.38 -28.98 -17.88
N ARG A 115 -6.65 -28.79 -17.49
CA ARG A 115 -7.72 -28.25 -18.34
C ARG A 115 -7.97 -26.75 -18.09
N GLY A 116 -7.12 -26.08 -17.33
CA GLY A 116 -7.23 -24.65 -17.01
C GLY A 116 -8.30 -24.31 -15.98
N LYS A 117 -8.98 -25.30 -15.37
CA LYS A 117 -9.99 -25.04 -14.33
C LYS A 117 -9.31 -24.85 -12.97
N THR A 118 -9.69 -23.80 -12.26
CA THR A 118 -9.25 -23.54 -10.88
C THR A 118 -9.66 -24.69 -9.97
N VAL A 119 -8.66 -25.26 -9.27
CA VAL A 119 -8.81 -26.31 -8.27
C VAL A 119 -8.75 -25.71 -6.87
N GLU A 120 -7.81 -24.77 -6.66
CA GLU A 120 -7.70 -24.00 -5.42
C GLU A 120 -7.65 -22.51 -5.78
N PRO A 121 -8.54 -21.69 -5.22
CA PRO A 121 -8.52 -20.23 -5.39
C PRO A 121 -7.21 -19.61 -4.88
N ALA A 122 -6.89 -18.43 -5.39
CA ALA A 122 -5.81 -17.63 -4.81
C ALA A 122 -6.21 -17.19 -3.39
N HIS A 123 -5.23 -16.90 -2.54
CA HIS A 123 -5.49 -16.27 -1.26
C HIS A 123 -4.47 -15.19 -0.92
N ILE A 124 -4.88 -14.23 -0.10
CA ILE A 124 -4.07 -13.16 0.47
C ILE A 124 -4.44 -12.97 1.94
N SER A 125 -3.54 -12.46 2.76
CA SER A 125 -3.82 -12.08 4.16
C SER A 125 -3.98 -10.57 4.31
N CYS A 126 -4.59 -10.16 5.42
CA CYS A 126 -4.63 -8.78 5.88
C CYS A 126 -3.79 -8.64 7.16
N SER A 127 -3.09 -7.53 7.31
CA SER A 127 -2.34 -7.22 8.53
C SER A 127 -3.25 -6.98 9.74
N GLU A 128 -4.49 -6.53 9.50
CA GLU A 128 -5.45 -6.16 10.54
C GLU A 128 -6.63 -7.15 10.54
N PRO A 129 -6.64 -8.18 11.41
CA PRO A 129 -7.71 -9.18 11.43
C PRO A 129 -9.04 -8.62 11.94
N GLU A 130 -9.07 -7.47 12.64
CA GLU A 130 -10.32 -6.88 13.10
C GLU A 130 -11.25 -6.48 11.96
N ILE A 131 -10.71 -6.24 10.75
CA ILE A 131 -11.49 -5.83 9.56
C ILE A 131 -12.60 -6.82 9.24
N PHE A 132 -12.37 -8.13 9.45
CA PHE A 132 -13.34 -9.17 9.13
C PHE A 132 -14.64 -9.07 9.94
N SER A 133 -14.62 -8.42 11.11
CA SER A 133 -15.82 -8.18 11.92
C SER A 133 -16.75 -7.11 11.32
N ALA A 134 -16.22 -6.25 10.44
CA ALA A 134 -16.96 -5.17 9.80
C ALA A 134 -17.37 -5.49 8.35
N LEU A 135 -16.92 -6.62 7.79
CA LEU A 135 -17.28 -7.03 6.44
C LEU A 135 -18.66 -7.67 6.40
N GLY A 136 -19.43 -7.33 5.37
CA GLY A 136 -20.71 -7.96 5.03
C GLY A 136 -20.69 -8.49 3.60
N VAL A 137 -21.52 -9.50 3.34
CA VAL A 137 -21.75 -10.00 1.96
C VAL A 137 -22.25 -8.84 1.09
N GLY A 138 -21.67 -8.72 -0.10
CA GLY A 138 -21.92 -7.62 -1.04
C GLY A 138 -21.04 -6.39 -0.85
N HIS A 139 -20.29 -6.27 0.26
CA HIS A 139 -19.38 -5.14 0.47
C HIS A 139 -18.28 -5.13 -0.60
N ARG A 140 -17.97 -3.94 -1.13
CA ARG A 140 -16.88 -3.76 -2.08
C ARG A 140 -15.54 -3.81 -1.35
N VAL A 141 -14.56 -4.38 -2.03
CA VAL A 141 -13.16 -4.43 -1.61
C VAL A 141 -12.30 -3.98 -2.78
N TRP A 142 -11.44 -3.00 -2.56
CA TRP A 142 -10.48 -2.53 -3.55
C TRP A 142 -9.05 -2.88 -3.11
N ILE A 143 -8.20 -3.23 -4.07
CA ILE A 143 -6.83 -3.66 -3.84
C ILE A 143 -5.88 -2.88 -4.76
N ASP A 144 -4.72 -2.49 -4.24
CA ASP A 144 -3.65 -1.79 -4.97
C ASP A 144 -4.14 -0.48 -5.63
N ASP A 145 -4.63 0.45 -4.80
CA ASP A 145 -5.12 1.78 -5.21
C ASP A 145 -6.28 1.70 -6.22
N GLY A 146 -7.21 0.75 -6.01
CA GLY A 146 -8.39 0.57 -6.86
C GLY A 146 -8.16 -0.20 -8.16
N LYS A 147 -6.94 -0.70 -8.44
CA LYS A 147 -6.66 -1.45 -9.68
C LYS A 147 -7.40 -2.78 -9.76
N VAL A 148 -7.62 -3.42 -8.61
CA VAL A 148 -8.44 -4.63 -8.53
C VAL A 148 -9.64 -4.33 -7.65
N GLY A 149 -10.83 -4.56 -8.21
CA GLY A 149 -12.10 -4.47 -7.50
C GLY A 149 -12.66 -5.86 -7.25
N ALA A 150 -13.22 -6.05 -6.07
CA ALA A 150 -13.91 -7.27 -5.69
C ALA A 150 -15.15 -6.97 -4.85
N ALA A 151 -16.01 -7.98 -4.71
CA ALA A 151 -17.14 -7.96 -3.79
C ALA A 151 -17.07 -9.18 -2.87
N VAL A 152 -17.42 -9.00 -1.60
CA VAL A 152 -17.54 -10.10 -0.65
C VAL A 152 -18.70 -11.00 -1.08
N GLU A 153 -18.39 -12.21 -1.52
CA GLU A 153 -19.38 -13.23 -1.92
C GLU A 153 -19.85 -14.05 -0.72
N ALA A 154 -18.93 -14.39 0.18
CA ALA A 154 -19.22 -15.14 1.41
C ALA A 154 -18.20 -14.83 2.51
N LEU A 155 -18.59 -15.10 3.76
CA LEU A 155 -17.74 -15.01 4.95
C LEU A 155 -17.82 -16.33 5.71
N ASP A 156 -16.67 -16.88 6.09
CA ASP A 156 -16.58 -18.10 6.90
C ASP A 156 -15.44 -18.02 7.93
N GLU A 157 -15.17 -19.14 8.61
CA GLU A 157 -14.10 -19.26 9.61
C GLU A 157 -12.70 -18.99 9.04
N ARG A 158 -12.50 -19.18 7.73
CA ARG A 158 -11.21 -18.96 7.07
C ARG A 158 -11.02 -17.49 6.69
N GLY A 159 -12.12 -16.78 6.39
CA GLY A 159 -12.09 -15.34 6.10
C GLY A 159 -13.17 -14.89 5.13
N ALA A 160 -12.84 -13.92 4.29
CA ALA A 160 -13.73 -13.34 3.30
C ALA A 160 -13.43 -13.89 1.90
N TRP A 161 -14.44 -14.46 1.26
CA TRP A 161 -14.37 -14.90 -0.12
C TRP A 161 -14.77 -13.75 -1.04
N LEU A 162 -13.81 -13.30 -1.84
CA LEU A 162 -13.94 -12.14 -2.70
C LEU A 162 -14.11 -12.59 -4.16
N ARG A 163 -15.19 -12.15 -4.81
CA ARG A 163 -15.34 -12.26 -6.26
C ARG A 163 -14.71 -11.06 -6.93
N ILE A 164 -13.73 -11.28 -7.80
CA ILE A 164 -13.12 -10.18 -8.56
C ILE A 164 -14.13 -9.61 -9.55
N THR A 165 -14.48 -8.34 -9.39
CA THR A 165 -15.44 -7.60 -10.22
C THR A 165 -14.74 -6.65 -11.20
N HIS A 166 -13.50 -6.25 -10.91
CA HIS A 166 -12.73 -5.35 -11.76
C HIS A 166 -11.26 -5.77 -11.85
N ALA A 167 -10.78 -5.95 -13.08
CA ALA A 167 -9.39 -6.15 -13.44
C ALA A 167 -9.20 -5.83 -14.94
N ARG A 168 -7.97 -5.55 -15.38
CA ARG A 168 -7.65 -5.43 -16.82
C ARG A 168 -8.00 -6.71 -17.58
N PRO A 169 -8.25 -6.62 -18.90
CA PRO A 169 -8.57 -7.79 -19.73
C PRO A 169 -7.52 -8.92 -19.69
N ALA A 170 -6.23 -8.57 -19.54
CA ALA A 170 -5.16 -9.55 -19.41
C ALA A 170 -4.99 -10.08 -17.97
N GLY A 171 -5.84 -9.67 -17.03
CA GLY A 171 -5.66 -9.84 -15.60
C GLY A 171 -4.76 -8.77 -14.99
N GLU A 172 -4.91 -8.56 -13.68
CA GLU A 172 -4.12 -7.65 -12.87
C GLU A 172 -3.14 -8.40 -12.00
N ARG A 173 -2.04 -7.73 -11.68
CA ARG A 173 -0.97 -8.28 -10.86
C ARG A 173 -1.10 -7.80 -9.43
N LEU A 174 -1.23 -8.73 -8.50
CA LEU A 174 -1.20 -8.48 -7.07
C LEU A 174 0.17 -8.91 -6.52
N GLY A 175 0.87 -7.95 -5.93
CA GLY A 175 2.13 -8.17 -5.22
C GLY A 175 1.94 -8.08 -3.70
N PRO A 176 3.02 -8.23 -2.92
CA PRO A 176 2.98 -8.01 -1.48
C PRO A 176 2.82 -6.53 -1.13
N GLY A 177 2.31 -6.26 0.07
CA GLY A 177 2.22 -4.89 0.64
C GLY A 177 1.25 -3.97 -0.09
N LYS A 178 0.27 -4.53 -0.82
CA LYS A 178 -0.77 -3.74 -1.48
C LYS A 178 -1.84 -3.33 -0.49
N GLY A 179 -2.25 -2.06 -0.58
CA GLY A 179 -3.34 -1.52 0.22
C GLY A 179 -4.66 -2.23 -0.07
N LEU A 180 -5.51 -2.32 0.96
CA LEU A 180 -6.87 -2.80 0.91
C LEU A 180 -7.80 -1.68 1.35
N ASN A 181 -8.85 -1.40 0.59
CA ASN A 181 -9.86 -0.40 0.94
C ASN A 181 -11.24 -1.07 1.01
N PHE A 182 -12.03 -0.67 2.00
CA PHE A 182 -13.31 -1.28 2.36
C PHE A 182 -14.41 -0.21 2.42
N PRO A 183 -14.79 0.40 1.28
CA PRO A 183 -15.61 1.61 1.23
C PRO A 183 -17.02 1.49 1.81
N ASP A 184 -17.51 0.27 1.98
CA ASP A 184 -18.84 -0.02 2.52
C ASP A 184 -18.79 -0.45 3.99
N SER A 185 -17.60 -0.48 4.60
CA SER A 185 -17.40 -1.00 5.96
C SER A 185 -16.88 0.10 6.90
N LEU A 186 -17.46 0.17 8.10
CA LEU A 186 -16.91 1.00 9.19
C LEU A 186 -15.89 0.17 9.96
N LEU A 187 -14.61 0.32 9.61
CA LEU A 187 -13.54 -0.48 10.20
C LEU A 187 -13.31 -0.09 11.68
N PRO A 188 -13.28 -1.08 12.60
CA PRO A 188 -13.07 -0.85 14.04
C PRO A 188 -11.58 -0.66 14.37
N LEU A 189 -10.88 0.12 13.54
CA LEU A 189 -9.46 0.44 13.73
C LEU A 189 -9.32 1.72 14.55
N ALA A 190 -8.33 1.75 15.43
CA ALA A 190 -7.94 2.98 16.14
C ALA A 190 -7.50 4.05 15.13
N ALA A 191 -7.75 5.32 15.43
CA ALA A 191 -7.33 6.41 14.55
C ALA A 191 -5.80 6.59 14.57
N LEU A 192 -5.17 6.28 15.72
CA LEU A 192 -3.71 6.23 15.88
C LEU A 192 -3.29 4.80 16.20
N SER A 193 -2.39 4.26 15.39
CA SER A 193 -1.73 2.98 15.67
C SER A 193 -0.62 3.15 16.70
N LYS A 194 -0.10 2.02 17.21
CA LYS A 194 1.09 2.02 18.07
C LYS A 194 2.32 2.62 17.38
N SER A 195 2.43 2.46 16.06
CA SER A 195 3.51 3.09 15.28
C SER A 195 3.32 4.60 15.23
N ASP A 196 2.10 5.07 15.00
CA ASP A 196 1.81 6.50 14.95
C ASP A 196 2.15 7.18 16.29
N LEU A 197 1.81 6.55 17.42
CA LEU A 197 2.17 7.08 18.75
C LEU A 197 3.69 7.19 18.96
N ALA A 198 4.46 6.22 18.44
CA ALA A 198 5.93 6.28 18.49
C ALA A 198 6.49 7.34 17.53
N ASP A 199 5.89 7.50 16.35
CA ASP A 199 6.27 8.53 15.38
C ASP A 199 5.95 9.94 15.90
N LEU A 200 4.89 10.10 16.69
CA LEU A 200 4.56 11.35 17.39
C LEU A 200 5.66 11.77 18.38
N ASP A 201 6.36 10.84 19.02
CA ASP A 201 7.49 11.19 19.91
C ASP A 201 8.63 11.85 19.13
N PHE A 202 8.84 11.43 17.88
CA PHE A 202 9.81 12.05 16.97
C PHE A 202 9.27 13.38 16.44
N ALA A 203 8.04 13.39 15.91
CA ALA A 203 7.42 14.58 15.32
C ALA A 203 7.34 15.74 16.32
N ALA A 204 7.02 15.44 17.59
CA ALA A 204 6.96 16.40 18.69
C ALA A 204 8.25 17.24 18.84
N ARG A 205 9.41 16.66 18.50
CA ARG A 205 10.71 17.33 18.63
C ARG A 205 11.17 18.06 17.39
N TYR A 206 10.70 17.65 16.21
CA TYR A 206 11.36 18.01 14.95
C TYR A 206 10.41 18.50 13.84
N ALA A 207 9.11 18.36 14.00
CA ALA A 207 8.13 18.70 12.97
C ALA A 207 7.33 19.96 13.36
N ASP A 208 7.10 20.82 12.37
CA ASP A 208 6.18 21.96 12.51
C ASP A 208 4.73 21.57 12.25
N ILE A 209 4.52 20.51 11.45
CA ILE A 209 3.21 20.05 10.99
C ILE A 209 3.19 18.52 10.96
N VAL A 210 2.07 17.93 11.39
CA VAL A 210 1.77 16.50 11.24
C VAL A 210 0.62 16.26 10.28
N GLY A 211 0.75 15.25 9.42
CA GLY A 211 -0.32 14.80 8.53
C GLY A 211 -1.08 13.64 9.15
N PHE A 212 -2.37 13.83 9.43
CA PHE A 212 -3.21 12.83 10.07
C PHE A 212 -3.99 12.02 9.04
N SER A 213 -3.52 10.80 8.77
CA SER A 213 -4.12 9.88 7.79
C SER A 213 -5.40 9.24 8.34
N PHE A 214 -6.33 8.97 7.43
CA PHE A 214 -7.59 8.27 7.63
C PHE A 214 -8.42 8.82 8.80
N VAL A 215 -8.35 10.13 9.04
CA VAL A 215 -9.24 10.80 9.99
C VAL A 215 -10.69 10.61 9.57
N ARG A 216 -11.55 10.18 10.51
CA ARG A 216 -12.97 9.90 10.24
C ARG A 216 -13.90 10.80 11.01
N SER A 217 -13.47 11.34 12.14
CA SER A 217 -14.37 11.99 13.09
C SER A 217 -13.70 13.11 13.88
N ALA A 218 -14.50 13.93 14.55
CA ALA A 218 -14.03 14.88 15.54
C ALA A 218 -13.31 14.18 16.73
N ALA A 219 -13.75 12.98 17.11
CA ALA A 219 -13.11 12.22 18.19
C ALA A 219 -11.69 11.80 17.83
N ASP A 220 -11.43 11.46 16.57
CA ASP A 220 -10.09 11.13 16.06
C ASP A 220 -9.16 12.36 16.20
N VAL A 221 -9.68 13.56 15.89
CA VAL A 221 -8.93 14.83 16.02
C VAL A 221 -8.67 15.15 17.50
N ASP A 222 -9.65 14.92 18.37
CA ASP A 222 -9.53 15.12 19.82
C ASP A 222 -8.50 14.16 20.43
N GLU A 223 -8.44 12.92 19.95
CA GLU A 223 -7.43 11.93 20.33
C GLU A 223 -6.02 12.39 19.95
N LEU A 224 -5.79 12.76 18.69
CA LEU A 224 -4.49 13.29 18.26
C LEU A 224 -4.09 14.55 19.04
N THR A 225 -5.04 15.46 19.27
CA THR A 225 -4.82 16.68 20.06
C THR A 225 -4.35 16.36 21.48
N ARG A 226 -4.96 15.36 22.13
CA ARG A 226 -4.54 14.90 23.46
C ARG A 226 -3.13 14.32 23.43
N GLU A 227 -2.83 13.43 22.49
CA GLU A 227 -1.50 12.81 22.36
C GLU A 227 -0.39 13.83 22.11
N LEU A 228 -0.67 14.86 21.31
CA LEU A 228 0.24 15.98 21.08
C LEU A 228 0.41 16.85 22.34
N ALA A 229 -0.67 17.10 23.07
CA ALA A 229 -0.62 17.87 24.31
C ALA A 229 0.19 17.15 25.41
N GLU A 230 0.08 15.83 25.52
CA GLU A 230 0.88 15.01 26.44
C GLU A 230 2.38 15.09 26.14
N ARG A 231 2.74 15.31 24.88
CA ARG A 231 4.12 15.54 24.41
C ARG A 231 4.57 17.00 24.48
N GLY A 232 3.71 17.90 24.96
CA GLY A 232 3.99 19.35 25.06
C GLY A 232 3.82 20.14 23.76
N CYS A 233 3.31 19.52 22.69
CA CYS A 233 3.24 20.09 21.34
C CYS A 233 1.87 20.70 21.04
N ARG A 234 1.47 21.73 21.79
CA ARG A 234 0.16 22.37 21.63
C ARG A 234 0.02 23.25 20.39
N ASN A 235 1.13 23.64 19.77
CA ASN A 235 1.15 24.57 18.63
C ASN A 235 1.58 23.91 17.31
N ILE A 236 1.80 22.59 17.30
CA ILE A 236 2.10 21.89 16.06
C ILE A 236 0.90 21.96 15.12
N GLY A 237 1.15 22.18 13.83
CA GLY A 237 0.10 22.21 12.83
C GLY A 237 -0.45 20.81 12.54
N ILE A 238 -1.74 20.70 12.31
CA ILE A 238 -2.40 19.43 11.95
C ILE A 238 -2.98 19.55 10.53
N ILE A 239 -2.61 18.64 9.64
CA ILE A 239 -3.24 18.48 8.33
C ILE A 239 -4.12 17.23 8.36
N ALA A 240 -5.43 17.41 8.40
CA ALA A 240 -6.40 16.32 8.30
C ALA A 240 -6.48 15.80 6.87
N LYS A 241 -6.14 14.53 6.64
CA LYS A 241 -6.19 13.91 5.31
C LYS A 241 -7.57 13.31 5.07
N ILE A 242 -8.32 13.92 4.15
CA ILE A 242 -9.68 13.49 3.80
C ILE A 242 -9.57 12.39 2.75
N GLU A 243 -9.61 11.15 3.23
CA GLU A 243 -9.33 9.93 2.46
C GLU A 243 -10.55 9.03 2.32
N THR A 244 -11.59 9.23 3.15
CA THR A 244 -12.73 8.31 3.23
C THR A 244 -14.06 9.03 3.07
N ARG A 245 -15.11 8.29 2.70
CA ARG A 245 -16.48 8.81 2.67
C ARG A 245 -16.92 9.35 4.04
N THR A 246 -16.52 8.69 5.11
CA THR A 246 -16.82 9.09 6.48
C THR A 246 -16.17 10.43 6.82
N ALA A 247 -14.91 10.63 6.42
CA ALA A 247 -14.20 11.90 6.59
C ALA A 247 -14.93 13.05 5.87
N VAL A 248 -15.38 12.83 4.64
CA VAL A 248 -16.14 13.82 3.86
C VAL A 248 -17.45 14.17 4.57
N ARG A 249 -18.21 13.17 5.04
CA ARG A 249 -19.49 13.38 5.74
C ARG A 249 -19.31 14.19 7.03
N ASN A 250 -18.22 13.94 7.76
CA ASN A 250 -17.95 14.55 9.05
C ASN A 250 -17.02 15.78 8.95
N LEU A 251 -16.70 16.23 7.74
CA LEU A 251 -15.73 17.30 7.51
C LEU A 251 -16.01 18.58 8.30
N PRO A 252 -17.26 19.09 8.41
CA PRO A 252 -17.52 20.27 9.23
C PRO A 252 -17.11 20.10 10.69
N GLU A 253 -17.40 18.95 11.31
CA GLU A 253 -17.03 18.67 12.70
C GLU A 253 -15.52 18.50 12.88
N ILE A 254 -14.86 17.81 11.93
CA ILE A 254 -13.40 17.68 11.88
C ILE A 254 -12.74 19.06 11.84
N ILE A 255 -13.23 19.96 10.97
CA ILE A 255 -12.74 21.34 10.85
C ILE A 255 -12.93 22.11 12.16
N ILE A 256 -14.12 22.07 12.76
CA ILE A 256 -14.43 22.80 13.99
C ILE A 256 -13.51 22.35 15.14
N HIS A 257 -13.35 21.03 15.33
CA HIS A 257 -12.53 20.48 16.41
C HIS A 257 -11.04 20.71 16.19
N GLY A 258 -10.57 20.65 14.94
CA GLY A 258 -9.17 20.88 14.59
C GLY A 258 -8.78 22.35 14.67
N ALA A 259 -9.45 23.20 13.90
CA ALA A 259 -9.14 24.63 13.81
C ALA A 259 -9.43 25.39 15.11
N GLY A 260 -10.32 24.88 15.97
CA GLY A 260 -10.59 25.47 17.28
C GLY A 260 -9.48 25.26 18.32
N ARG A 261 -8.51 24.37 18.07
CA ARG A 261 -7.51 23.97 19.07
C ARG A 261 -6.07 24.06 18.58
N HIS A 262 -5.83 23.85 17.28
CA HIS A 262 -4.50 23.82 16.67
C HIS A 262 -4.48 24.67 15.38
N PRO A 263 -3.30 25.14 14.93
CA PRO A 263 -3.13 25.49 13.53
C PRO A 263 -3.53 24.29 12.67
N PHE A 264 -4.54 24.46 11.82
CA PHE A 264 -5.21 23.34 11.17
C PHE A 264 -5.33 23.58 9.67
N GLY A 265 -5.14 22.52 8.90
CA GLY A 265 -5.36 22.49 7.46
C GLY A 265 -6.00 21.16 7.05
N VAL A 266 -6.48 21.11 5.82
CA VAL A 266 -7.12 19.93 5.23
C VAL A 266 -6.32 19.51 4.00
N MET A 267 -6.13 18.20 3.80
CA MET A 267 -5.58 17.65 2.57
C MET A 267 -6.66 16.87 1.84
N ILE A 268 -6.87 17.20 0.56
CA ILE A 268 -7.70 16.38 -0.33
C ILE A 268 -6.82 15.24 -0.84
N ALA A 269 -6.86 14.10 -0.18
CA ALA A 269 -6.07 12.93 -0.51
C ALA A 269 -6.79 12.09 -1.59
N ARG A 270 -6.75 12.61 -2.82
CA ARG A 270 -7.57 12.15 -3.95
C ARG A 270 -7.36 10.68 -4.33
N GLY A 271 -6.16 10.13 -4.13
CA GLY A 271 -5.83 8.73 -4.41
C GLY A 271 -6.74 7.78 -3.64
N ASP A 272 -6.65 7.79 -2.32
CA ASP A 272 -7.50 6.98 -1.43
C ASP A 272 -8.96 7.40 -1.51
N LEU A 273 -9.22 8.71 -1.56
CA LEU A 273 -10.59 9.23 -1.61
C LEU A 273 -11.34 8.71 -2.84
N ALA A 274 -10.72 8.70 -4.03
CA ALA A 274 -11.35 8.20 -5.25
C ALA A 274 -11.73 6.72 -5.15
N VAL A 275 -10.93 5.91 -4.46
CA VAL A 275 -11.25 4.48 -4.21
C VAL A 275 -12.48 4.35 -3.32
N GLU A 276 -12.64 5.27 -2.36
CA GLU A 276 -13.72 5.26 -1.36
C GLU A 276 -15.08 5.77 -1.91
N ILE A 277 -15.07 6.87 -2.65
CA ILE A 277 -16.30 7.52 -3.15
C ILE A 277 -16.61 7.23 -4.62
N GLY A 278 -15.68 6.61 -5.34
CA GLY A 278 -15.75 6.40 -6.78
C GLY A 278 -15.21 7.59 -7.58
N TYR A 279 -14.67 7.31 -8.76
CA TYR A 279 -14.08 8.34 -9.64
C TYR A 279 -15.12 9.35 -10.12
N GLU A 280 -16.39 8.96 -10.28
CA GLU A 280 -17.43 9.86 -10.78
C GLU A 280 -17.70 11.01 -9.82
N ARG A 281 -17.59 10.75 -8.51
CA ARG A 281 -17.90 11.71 -7.45
C ARG A 281 -16.70 12.53 -6.98
N LEU A 282 -15.48 12.18 -7.41
CA LEU A 282 -14.27 12.85 -6.94
C LEU A 282 -14.29 14.35 -7.24
N ALA A 283 -14.75 14.74 -8.44
CA ALA A 283 -14.77 16.14 -8.87
C ALA A 283 -15.71 17.00 -8.02
N GLU A 284 -16.93 16.53 -7.73
CA GLU A 284 -17.90 17.27 -6.90
C GLU A 284 -17.42 17.37 -5.44
N ILE A 285 -16.93 16.27 -4.86
CA ILE A 285 -16.49 16.23 -3.46
C ILE A 285 -15.25 17.09 -3.24
N GLN A 286 -14.31 17.10 -4.18
CA GLN A 286 -13.16 18.01 -4.12
C GLN A 286 -13.59 19.48 -4.06
N GLU A 287 -14.58 19.87 -4.86
CA GLU A 287 -15.10 21.25 -4.85
C GLU A 287 -15.83 21.57 -3.54
N GLU A 288 -16.60 20.63 -2.99
CA GLU A 288 -17.25 20.78 -1.68
C GLU A 288 -16.24 20.95 -0.54
N ILE A 289 -15.18 20.15 -0.51
CA ILE A 289 -14.11 20.27 0.49
C ILE A 289 -13.49 21.67 0.42
N LEU A 290 -13.17 22.15 -0.78
CA LEU A 290 -12.64 23.50 -0.98
C LEU A 290 -13.62 24.58 -0.50
N TRP A 291 -14.92 24.45 -0.77
CA TRP A 291 -15.93 25.43 -0.33
C TRP A 291 -16.02 25.50 1.20
N LEU A 292 -16.08 24.35 1.86
CA LEU A 292 -16.18 24.27 3.32
C LEU A 292 -14.92 24.84 3.99
N CYS A 293 -13.75 24.50 3.47
CA CYS A 293 -12.49 25.00 4.00
C CYS A 293 -12.33 26.51 3.77
N GLU A 294 -12.73 27.02 2.60
CA GLU A 294 -12.74 28.46 2.33
C GLU A 294 -13.63 29.22 3.32
N ALA A 295 -14.87 28.74 3.53
CA ALA A 295 -15.81 29.35 4.47
C ALA A 295 -15.28 29.33 5.92
N ALA A 296 -14.54 28.28 6.28
CA ALA A 296 -13.92 28.14 7.60
C ALA A 296 -12.56 28.85 7.72
N HIS A 297 -12.04 29.46 6.65
CA HIS A 297 -10.68 30.00 6.57
C HIS A 297 -9.59 28.97 6.90
N VAL A 298 -9.81 27.71 6.53
CA VAL A 298 -8.87 26.60 6.71
C VAL A 298 -8.11 26.36 5.40
N PRO A 299 -6.76 26.37 5.42
CA PRO A 299 -5.97 26.10 4.21
C PRO A 299 -6.13 24.66 3.74
N VAL A 300 -6.14 24.48 2.42
CA VAL A 300 -6.27 23.19 1.75
C VAL A 300 -4.99 22.83 1.01
N ILE A 301 -4.60 21.55 1.11
CA ILE A 301 -3.57 20.92 0.30
C ILE A 301 -4.24 20.08 -0.77
N TRP A 302 -4.01 20.43 -2.03
CA TRP A 302 -4.42 19.65 -3.19
C TRP A 302 -3.40 18.55 -3.43
N ALA A 303 -3.76 17.31 -3.09
CA ALA A 303 -2.80 16.22 -2.99
C ALA A 303 -3.12 15.04 -3.89
N THR A 304 -2.06 14.27 -4.17
CA THR A 304 -2.02 13.02 -4.93
C THR A 304 -2.41 13.18 -6.40
N GLN A 305 -1.80 12.38 -7.27
CA GLN A 305 -2.09 12.34 -8.71
C GLN A 305 -1.87 13.65 -9.51
N VAL A 306 -1.35 14.71 -8.89
CA VAL A 306 -0.95 15.94 -9.61
C VAL A 306 0.31 15.64 -10.41
N LEU A 307 0.26 15.79 -11.74
CA LEU A 307 1.37 15.52 -12.66
C LEU A 307 2.02 14.12 -12.45
N GLU A 308 1.25 13.13 -12.01
CA GLU A 308 1.74 11.80 -11.64
C GLU A 308 2.52 11.09 -12.77
N GLY A 309 2.01 11.21 -13.98
CA GLY A 309 2.61 10.69 -15.20
C GLY A 309 3.92 11.37 -15.55
N LEU A 310 4.03 12.68 -15.30
CA LEU A 310 5.30 13.39 -15.43
C LEU A 310 6.28 12.91 -14.37
N VAL A 311 5.90 12.94 -13.08
CA VAL A 311 6.73 12.49 -11.96
C VAL A 311 7.29 11.07 -12.19
N LYS A 312 6.44 10.14 -12.67
CA LYS A 312 6.81 8.72 -12.87
C LYS A 312 7.46 8.40 -14.21
N ARG A 313 7.07 9.06 -15.31
CA ARG A 313 7.42 8.66 -16.69
C ARG A 313 8.04 9.77 -17.53
N GLY A 314 8.25 10.96 -16.96
CA GLY A 314 8.89 12.09 -17.65
C GLY A 314 8.00 12.77 -18.68
N ARG A 315 6.69 12.50 -18.70
CA ARG A 315 5.77 13.15 -19.63
C ARG A 315 4.37 13.35 -19.04
N PRO A 316 3.88 14.59 -18.94
CA PRO A 316 2.52 14.85 -18.51
C PRO A 316 1.53 14.59 -19.66
N SER A 317 0.30 14.26 -19.29
CA SER A 317 -0.87 14.29 -20.17
C SER A 317 -1.51 15.67 -20.16
N ARG A 318 -2.36 15.95 -21.17
CA ARG A 318 -3.14 17.21 -21.21
C ARG A 318 -4.07 17.35 -19.99
N ALA A 319 -4.68 16.24 -19.56
CA ALA A 319 -5.54 16.21 -18.39
C ALA A 319 -4.78 16.59 -17.11
N GLU A 320 -3.54 16.11 -16.96
CA GLU A 320 -2.71 16.45 -15.80
C GLU A 320 -2.28 17.93 -15.77
N ILE A 321 -2.06 18.55 -16.93
CA ILE A 321 -1.79 19.99 -17.01
C ILE A 321 -3.04 20.78 -16.61
N SER A 322 -4.22 20.38 -17.07
CA SER A 322 -5.49 21.01 -16.67
C SER A 322 -5.75 20.86 -15.17
N ASP A 323 -5.48 19.68 -14.60
CA ASP A 323 -5.59 19.42 -13.16
C ASP A 323 -4.64 20.31 -12.34
N ALA A 324 -3.36 20.40 -12.75
CA ALA A 324 -2.38 21.27 -12.12
C ALA A 324 -2.73 22.76 -12.21
N ALA A 325 -3.43 23.18 -13.26
CA ALA A 325 -3.95 24.54 -13.37
C ALA A 325 -5.12 24.78 -12.40
N MET A 326 -5.96 23.76 -12.16
CA MET A 326 -7.08 23.86 -11.20
C MET A 326 -6.60 23.85 -9.74
N SER A 327 -5.46 23.24 -9.45
CA SER A 327 -4.95 23.14 -8.08
C SER A 327 -4.51 24.47 -7.47
N GLU A 328 -4.39 25.55 -8.26
CA GLU A 328 -4.22 26.93 -7.77
C GLU A 328 -5.37 27.39 -6.85
N ARG A 329 -6.51 26.68 -6.87
CA ARG A 329 -7.62 26.92 -5.96
C ARG A 329 -7.32 26.60 -4.49
N ALA A 330 -6.27 25.84 -4.23
CA ALA A 330 -5.83 25.44 -2.91
C ALA A 330 -4.58 26.23 -2.49
N GLU A 331 -4.33 26.35 -1.18
CA GLU A 331 -3.16 27.04 -0.63
C GLU A 331 -1.85 26.31 -0.93
N CYS A 332 -1.89 24.99 -1.14
CA CYS A 332 -0.72 24.17 -1.41
C CYS A 332 -1.06 23.06 -2.40
N VAL A 333 -0.07 22.68 -3.22
CA VAL A 333 -0.16 21.56 -4.15
C VAL A 333 0.94 20.56 -3.81
N MET A 334 0.56 19.30 -3.61
CA MET A 334 1.50 18.23 -3.24
C MET A 334 1.82 17.35 -4.45
N LEU A 335 3.11 17.18 -4.74
CA LEU A 335 3.64 16.21 -5.72
C LEU A 335 4.13 14.95 -5.02
N ASN A 336 3.93 13.81 -5.67
CA ASN A 336 4.47 12.53 -5.20
C ASN A 336 5.95 12.38 -5.56
N LYS A 337 6.65 11.45 -4.89
CA LYS A 337 8.04 11.10 -5.21
C LYS A 337 8.15 10.44 -6.58
N GLY A 338 9.22 10.74 -7.30
CA GLY A 338 9.55 10.06 -8.56
C GLY A 338 10.83 10.59 -9.23
N PRO A 339 11.33 9.87 -10.25
CA PRO A 339 12.60 10.20 -10.90
C PRO A 339 12.59 11.56 -11.60
N HIS A 340 11.41 12.06 -12.00
CA HIS A 340 11.26 13.36 -12.69
C HIS A 340 10.67 14.45 -11.78
N LEU A 341 10.80 14.33 -10.45
CA LEU A 341 10.19 15.26 -9.50
C LEU A 341 10.60 16.72 -9.73
N ILE A 342 11.87 16.98 -10.00
CA ILE A 342 12.38 18.35 -10.23
C ILE A 342 11.76 18.97 -11.50
N GLU A 343 11.62 18.16 -12.56
CA GLU A 343 10.95 18.57 -13.79
C GLU A 343 9.46 18.84 -13.54
N ALA A 344 8.78 17.95 -12.80
CA ALA A 344 7.40 18.13 -12.41
C ALA A 344 7.17 19.39 -11.59
N LEU A 345 8.09 19.72 -10.67
CA LEU A 345 8.04 20.93 -9.87
C LEU A 345 8.17 22.19 -10.75
N ALA A 346 9.11 22.21 -11.70
CA ALA A 346 9.27 23.33 -12.63
C ALA A 346 8.03 23.52 -13.53
N VAL A 347 7.42 22.43 -13.99
CA VAL A 347 6.17 22.48 -14.75
C VAL A 347 5.02 23.00 -13.89
N LEU A 348 4.88 22.51 -12.67
CA LEU A 348 3.84 22.95 -11.74
C LEU A 348 3.97 24.44 -11.42
N ASP A 349 5.17 24.90 -11.07
CA ASP A 349 5.47 26.31 -10.80
C ASP A 349 5.09 27.21 -11.99
N SER A 350 5.51 26.84 -13.20
CA SER A 350 5.17 27.56 -14.43
C SER A 350 3.66 27.62 -14.69
N VAL A 351 2.93 26.51 -14.49
CA VAL A 351 1.47 26.44 -14.67
C VAL A 351 0.76 27.32 -13.64
N VAL A 352 1.08 27.15 -12.36
CA VAL A 352 0.44 27.88 -11.25
C VAL A 352 0.74 29.38 -11.33
N ALA A 353 1.99 29.78 -11.57
CA ALA A 353 2.36 31.19 -11.69
C ALA A 353 1.63 31.91 -12.84
N ARG A 354 1.38 31.19 -13.95
CA ARG A 354 0.55 31.73 -15.05
C ARG A 354 -0.91 31.87 -14.62
N MET A 355 -1.46 30.87 -13.92
CA MET A 355 -2.86 30.81 -13.51
C MET A 355 -3.24 31.79 -12.39
N GLN A 356 -2.33 32.06 -11.45
CA GLN A 356 -2.55 32.97 -10.31
C GLN A 356 -2.94 34.40 -10.70
N HIS A 357 -2.69 34.81 -11.94
CA HIS A 357 -3.16 36.10 -12.44
C HIS A 357 -4.56 36.07 -13.06
N HIS A 358 -5.08 34.88 -13.38
CA HIS A 358 -6.37 34.68 -14.01
C HIS A 358 -7.44 34.21 -13.02
N GLN A 359 -7.02 33.59 -11.94
CA GLN A 359 -7.87 33.06 -10.88
C GLN A 359 -7.25 33.46 -9.55
N ARG A 360 -8.09 33.77 -8.57
CA ARG A 360 -7.74 33.77 -7.16
C ARG A 360 -8.72 32.86 -6.47
N LYS A 361 -8.27 31.67 -6.08
CA LYS A 361 -9.15 30.62 -5.58
C LYS A 361 -10.29 30.36 -6.57
N LYS A 362 -11.56 30.47 -6.15
CA LYS A 362 -12.72 30.30 -7.04
C LYS A 362 -13.19 31.59 -7.72
N THR A 363 -12.47 32.70 -7.52
CA THR A 363 -12.84 33.99 -8.12
C THR A 363 -12.00 34.24 -9.36
N ALA A 364 -12.65 34.24 -10.52
CA ALA A 364 -11.99 34.64 -11.77
C ALA A 364 -11.56 36.11 -11.71
N GLN A 365 -10.37 36.39 -12.21
CA GLN A 365 -9.82 37.74 -12.32
C GLN A 365 -9.72 38.15 -13.78
N PHE A 366 -10.11 39.40 -14.10
CA PHE A 366 -10.01 39.93 -15.45
C PHE A 366 -8.62 40.52 -15.70
N ARG A 367 -7.68 39.66 -16.10
CA ARG A 367 -6.31 40.06 -16.47
C ARG A 367 -6.20 40.36 -17.97
N ALA A 368 -5.39 41.35 -18.33
CA ALA A 368 -4.98 41.57 -19.71
C ALA A 368 -4.24 40.32 -20.26
N LEU A 369 -4.64 39.87 -21.46
CA LEU A 369 -3.96 38.81 -22.19
C LEU A 369 -2.82 39.44 -23.02
N HIS A 370 -1.59 38.98 -22.77
CA HIS A 370 -0.42 39.34 -23.57
C HIS A 370 -0.11 38.15 -24.48
N TRP A 371 -0.60 38.21 -25.71
CA TRP A 371 -0.35 37.22 -26.76
C TRP A 371 0.97 37.51 -27.48
#